data_AF-A0A817BEY2-F1
#
_entry.id   AF-A0A817BEY2-F1
#
_cell.length_a   1.000
_cell.length_b   1.000
_cell.length_c   1.000
_cell.angle_alpha   90.00
_cell.angle_beta   90.00
_cell.angle_gamma   90.00
#
_symmetry.space_group_name_H-M   'P 1'
#
loop_
_entity.id
_entity.type
_entity.pdbx_description
1 polymer ?
#
loop_
_entity_poly.entity_id
_entity_poly.type
_entity_poly.pdbx_seq_one_letter_code
_entity_poly.pdbx_strand_id
1 'polypeptide(L)'
;MVGDLKHGRTVHSLAKLLTIYSDKSISLYYVSPPSLAMPQDVIDCVTAAGIPQVCDLYKITPKFMRKAKKHGKMIVMHPLPRLDEISTTFDSDPRAAYFRQAENGLYIRMALLTIILSK
;
A
#
# COMPACT_ATOMS: atom_id res chain seq x y z
N MET A 1 -0.20 3.89 3.91
CA MET A 1 1.07 3.15 3.70
C MET A 1 1.79 3.12 5.03
N VAL A 2 2.28 1.95 5.46
CA VAL A 2 2.78 1.73 6.82
C VAL A 2 4.12 1.01 6.75
N GLY A 3 5.06 1.37 7.63
CA GLY A 3 6.35 0.68 7.78
C GLY A 3 7.55 1.54 7.37
N ASP A 4 8.53 0.92 6.70
CA ASP A 4 9.67 1.65 6.13
C ASP A 4 9.23 2.40 4.85
N LEU A 5 8.90 3.68 5.01
CA LEU A 5 8.53 4.54 3.89
C LEU A 5 9.75 5.20 3.25
N LYS A 6 10.91 5.20 3.91
CA LYS A 6 12.12 5.83 3.40
C LYS A 6 12.75 4.98 2.28
N HIS A 7 12.84 3.67 2.46
CA HIS A 7 13.47 2.76 1.50
C HIS A 7 12.47 1.85 0.76
N GLY A 8 11.19 1.90 1.14
CA GLY A 8 10.14 1.07 0.58
C GLY A 8 9.81 1.40 -0.88
N ARG A 9 10.55 0.80 -1.83
CA ARG A 9 10.29 0.98 -3.28
C ARG A 9 8.84 0.70 -3.68
N THR A 10 8.21 -0.28 -3.03
CA THR A 10 6.80 -0.65 -3.28
C THR A 10 5.84 0.48 -2.93
N VAL A 11 6.04 1.17 -1.81
CA VAL A 11 5.19 2.30 -1.41
C VAL A 11 5.46 3.53 -2.28
N HIS A 12 6.71 3.75 -2.71
CA HIS A 12 7.05 4.84 -3.62
C HIS A 12 6.36 4.68 -4.97
N SER A 13 6.53 3.52 -5.61
CA SER A 13 5.92 3.24 -6.92
C SER A 13 4.40 3.28 -6.85
N LEU A 14 3.80 2.73 -5.79
CA LEU A 14 2.34 2.76 -5.62
C LEU A 14 1.84 4.19 -5.40
N ALA A 15 2.52 5.01 -4.58
CA ALA A 15 2.12 6.39 -4.34
C ALA A 15 2.15 7.20 -5.65
N LYS A 16 3.22 7.05 -6.43
CA LYS A 16 3.37 7.68 -7.74
C LYS A 16 2.35 7.16 -8.77
N LEU A 17 1.96 5.89 -8.73
CA LEU A 17 0.92 5.35 -9.63
C LEU A 17 -0.46 5.93 -9.30
N LEU A 18 -0.78 6.07 -8.01
CA LEU A 18 -2.09 6.58 -7.57
C LEU A 18 -2.33 8.04 -7.96
N THR A 19 -1.27 8.82 -8.26
CA THR A 19 -1.43 10.19 -8.76
C THR A 19 -2.09 10.27 -10.13
N ILE A 20 -2.00 9.20 -10.93
CA ILE A 20 -2.67 9.12 -12.25
C ILE A 20 -4.20 9.07 -12.09
N TYR A 21 -4.69 8.68 -10.91
CA TYR A 21 -6.11 8.63 -10.57
C TYR A 21 -6.54 9.80 -9.68
N SER A 22 -5.93 10.98 -9.84
CA SER A 22 -6.22 12.18 -9.05
C SER A 22 -7.65 12.71 -9.22
N ASP A 23 -8.35 12.29 -10.28
CA ASP A 23 -9.78 12.55 -10.47
C ASP A 23 -10.66 11.77 -9.46
N LYS A 24 -10.10 10.75 -8.79
CA LYS A 24 -10.74 10.00 -7.73
C LYS A 24 -10.46 10.64 -6.37
N SER A 25 -11.41 10.49 -5.45
CA SER A 25 -11.23 10.88 -4.04
C SER A 25 -10.27 9.90 -3.35
N ILE A 26 -8.97 10.16 -3.51
CA ILE A 26 -7.87 9.42 -2.88
C ILE A 26 -7.25 10.32 -1.81
N SER A 27 -6.89 9.75 -0.66
CA SER A 27 -6.08 10.41 0.34
C SER A 27 -5.05 9.42 0.87
N LEU A 28 -3.79 9.86 0.96
CA LEU A 28 -2.69 9.00 1.39
C LEU A 28 -2.33 9.29 2.85
N TYR A 29 -2.40 8.25 3.67
CA TYR A 29 -1.97 8.28 5.06
C TYR A 29 -0.66 7.52 5.19
N TYR A 30 0.37 8.18 5.70
CA TYR A 30 1.70 7.62 5.92
C TYR A 30 1.91 7.34 7.39
N VAL A 31 2.37 6.13 7.71
CA VAL A 31 2.56 5.67 9.07
C VAL A 31 3.96 5.08 9.24
N SER A 32 4.86 5.85 9.84
CA SER A 32 6.26 5.47 10.04
C SER A 32 6.90 6.28 11.17
N PRO A 33 7.93 5.75 11.85
CA PRO A 33 8.76 6.59 12.71
C PRO A 33 9.44 7.70 11.88
N PRO A 34 9.83 8.85 12.50
CA PRO A 34 10.45 9.96 11.77
C PRO A 34 11.69 9.58 10.96
N SER A 35 12.47 8.61 11.45
CA SER A 35 13.68 8.12 10.77
C SER A 35 13.39 7.36 9.46
N LEU A 36 12.17 6.86 9.29
CA LEU A 36 11.72 6.07 8.13
C LEU A 36 10.59 6.78 7.36
N ALA A 37 10.49 8.10 7.48
CA ALA A 37 9.48 8.90 6.79
C ALA A 37 9.61 8.84 5.26
N MET A 38 8.49 9.10 4.57
CA MET A 38 8.44 9.16 3.11
C MET A 38 9.40 10.25 2.59
N PRO A 39 10.24 9.96 1.57
CA PRO A 39 11.13 10.94 0.97
C PRO A 39 10.38 12.12 0.33
N GLN A 40 11.03 13.30 0.34
CA GLN A 40 10.42 14.53 -0.14
C GLN A 40 10.03 14.48 -1.62
N ASP A 41 10.81 13.80 -2.48
CA ASP A 41 10.50 13.68 -3.91
C ASP A 41 9.14 12.98 -4.15
N VAL A 42 8.80 12.00 -3.31
CA VAL A 42 7.52 11.29 -3.40
C VAL A 42 6.40 12.18 -2.88
N ILE A 43 6.62 12.86 -1.76
CA ILE A 43 5.64 13.80 -1.17
C ILE A 43 5.32 14.94 -2.15
N ASP A 44 6.33 15.51 -2.81
CA ASP A 44 6.17 16.59 -3.77
C ASP A 44 5.41 16.10 -5.02
N CYS A 45 5.75 14.91 -5.53
CA CYS A 45 5.05 14.29 -6.65
C CYS A 45 3.55 14.08 -6.36
N VAL A 46 3.20 13.61 -5.16
CA VAL A 46 1.80 13.41 -4.76
C VAL A 46 1.10 14.75 -4.50
N THR A 47 1.80 15.73 -3.94
CA THR A 47 1.27 17.09 -3.72
C THR A 47 0.96 17.78 -5.04
N ALA A 48 1.84 17.65 -6.03
CA ALA A 48 1.65 18.21 -7.37
C ALA A 48 0.41 17.63 -8.07
N ALA A 49 0.01 16.40 -7.71
CA ALA A 49 -1.21 15.77 -8.19
C ALA A 49 -2.47 16.16 -7.40
N GLY A 50 -2.35 17.04 -6.39
CA GLY A 50 -3.47 17.53 -5.58
C GLY A 50 -4.06 16.49 -4.61
N ILE A 51 -3.36 15.39 -4.34
CA ILE A 51 -3.84 14.33 -3.44
C ILE A 51 -3.54 14.73 -1.98
N PRO A 52 -4.55 14.76 -1.09
CA PRO A 52 -4.33 15.02 0.33
C PRO A 52 -3.43 13.97 0.99
N GLN A 53 -2.47 14.44 1.79
CA GLN A 53 -1.49 13.61 2.48
C GLN A 53 -1.52 13.87 3.98
N VAL A 54 -1.46 12.81 4.78
CA VAL A 54 -1.39 12.88 6.24
C VAL A 54 -0.25 12.01 6.73
N CYS A 55 0.65 12.58 7.51
CA CYS A 55 1.75 11.85 8.16
C CYS A 55 1.43 11.67 9.63
N ASP A 56 1.37 10.43 10.09
CA ASP A 56 1.08 10.11 11.49
C ASP A 56 1.93 8.95 12.00
N LEU A 57 1.96 8.78 13.31
CA LEU A 57 2.58 7.63 13.96
C LEU A 57 1.47 6.73 14.54
N TYR A 58 1.27 5.54 13.95
CA TYR A 58 0.27 4.57 14.41
C TYR A 58 0.85 3.16 14.45
N LYS A 59 0.53 2.41 15.51
CA LYS A 59 0.82 0.97 15.61
C LYS A 59 -0.46 0.19 15.32
N ILE A 60 -0.49 -0.57 14.22
CA ILE A 60 -1.63 -1.42 13.87
C ILE A 60 -1.72 -2.56 14.90
N THR A 61 -2.83 -2.63 15.64
CA THR A 61 -3.11 -3.70 16.60
C THR A 61 -4.49 -4.30 16.36
N PRO A 62 -4.77 -5.56 16.76
CA PRO A 62 -6.09 -6.16 16.60
C PRO A 62 -7.23 -5.34 17.24
N LYS A 63 -6.95 -4.70 18.38
CA LYS A 63 -7.89 -3.80 19.08
C LYS A 63 -8.20 -2.55 18.24
N PHE A 64 -7.20 -1.99 17.56
CA PHE A 64 -7.37 -0.86 16.64
C PHE A 64 -8.18 -1.27 15.39
N MET A 65 -7.90 -2.44 14.83
CA MET A 65 -8.56 -2.97 13.63
C MET A 65 -10.05 -3.29 13.81
N ARG A 66 -10.55 -3.36 15.05
CA ARG A 66 -11.99 -3.47 15.36
C ARG A 66 -12.76 -2.19 15.04
N LYS A 67 -12.11 -1.03 15.07
CA LYS A 67 -12.70 0.26 14.66
C LYS A 67 -12.60 0.50 13.17
N ALA A 68 -11.78 -0.28 12.47
CA ALA A 68 -11.58 -0.13 11.05
C ALA A 68 -12.82 -0.57 10.26
N LYS A 69 -12.95 -0.08 9.02
CA LYS A 69 -14.07 -0.43 8.15
C LYS A 69 -14.13 -1.96 7.97
N LYS A 70 -15.35 -2.50 7.94
CA LYS A 70 -15.61 -3.94 7.74
C LYS A 70 -15.15 -4.40 6.35
N HIS A 71 -15.04 -5.72 6.17
CA HIS A 71 -14.75 -6.34 4.88
C HIS A 71 -15.70 -5.83 3.78
N GLY A 72 -15.21 -5.73 2.54
CA GLY A 72 -15.90 -5.09 1.41
C GLY A 72 -15.73 -3.56 1.34
N LYS A 73 -15.25 -2.92 2.42
CA LYS A 73 -14.90 -1.48 2.44
C LYS A 73 -13.41 -1.22 2.71
N MET A 74 -12.66 -2.25 3.11
CA MET A 74 -11.23 -2.16 3.39
C MET A 74 -10.58 -3.53 3.19
N ILE A 75 -9.36 -3.51 2.68
CA ILE A 75 -8.49 -4.67 2.49
C ILE A 75 -7.10 -4.34 3.01
N VAL A 76 -6.32 -5.37 3.35
CA VAL A 76 -4.93 -5.24 3.82
C VAL A 76 -4.01 -5.92 2.83
N MET A 77 -3.11 -5.14 2.25
CA MET A 77 -2.13 -5.56 1.26
C MET A 77 -0.73 -5.57 1.87
N HIS A 78 0.14 -6.46 1.38
CA HIS A 78 1.54 -6.58 1.80
C HIS A 78 2.36 -7.20 0.66
N PRO A 79 3.52 -6.64 0.29
CA PRO A 79 4.30 -7.13 -0.85
C PRO A 79 4.98 -8.48 -0.62
N LEU A 80 5.10 -8.92 0.65
CA LEU A 80 5.81 -10.14 1.09
C LEU A 80 7.34 -10.13 0.74
N PRO A 81 8.17 -11.00 1.37
CA PRO A 81 7.86 -11.79 2.56
C PRO A 81 7.49 -10.88 3.74
N ARG A 82 6.67 -11.39 4.66
CA ARG A 82 6.42 -10.70 5.93
C ARG A 82 7.30 -11.30 7.03
N LEU A 83 7.73 -10.48 7.96
CA LEU A 83 8.34 -10.91 9.21
C LEU A 83 7.25 -10.84 10.30
N ASP A 84 7.46 -10.02 11.33
CA ASP A 84 6.56 -9.87 12.47
C ASP A 84 5.56 -8.71 12.33
N GLU A 85 5.60 -7.97 11.21
CA GLU A 85 4.73 -6.82 10.97
C GLU A 85 3.24 -7.20 10.80
N ILE A 86 2.94 -8.44 10.42
CA ILE A 86 1.58 -8.98 10.31
C ILE A 86 1.55 -10.39 10.90
N SER A 87 0.85 -10.57 12.02
CA SER A 87 0.65 -11.90 12.65
C SER A 87 -0.02 -12.89 11.69
N THR A 88 0.43 -14.15 11.70
CA THR A 88 -0.18 -15.26 10.94
C THR A 88 -1.64 -15.52 11.30
N THR A 89 -2.04 -15.17 12.53
CA THR A 89 -3.45 -15.25 12.96
C THR A 89 -4.36 -14.33 12.15
N PHE A 90 -3.81 -13.33 11.45
CA PHE A 90 -4.58 -12.42 10.60
C PHE A 90 -4.92 -13.03 9.23
N ASP A 91 -4.35 -14.19 8.88
CA ASP A 91 -4.57 -14.84 7.57
C ASP A 91 -6.02 -15.26 7.38
N SER A 92 -6.69 -15.63 8.47
CA SER A 92 -8.11 -16.01 8.46
C SER A 92 -9.06 -14.80 8.37
N ASP A 93 -8.57 -13.57 8.49
CA ASP A 93 -9.42 -12.38 8.36
C ASP A 93 -9.75 -12.14 6.88
N PRO A 94 -11.03 -11.97 6.49
CA PRO A 94 -11.39 -11.79 5.09
C PRO A 94 -10.77 -10.53 4.45
N ARG A 95 -10.29 -9.57 5.25
CA ARG A 95 -9.59 -8.38 4.77
C ARG A 95 -8.15 -8.68 4.34
N ALA A 96 -7.57 -9.82 4.71
CA ALA A 96 -6.23 -10.24 4.29
C ALA A 96 -6.19 -10.46 2.78
N ALA A 97 -5.53 -9.56 2.06
CA ALA A 97 -5.48 -9.56 0.59
C ALA A 97 -4.09 -9.89 0.03
N TYR A 98 -3.07 -10.04 0.88
CA TYR A 98 -1.68 -10.19 0.44
C TYR A 98 -1.41 -11.50 -0.32
N PHE A 99 -2.13 -12.59 -0.03
CA PHE A 99 -2.00 -13.83 -0.81
C PHE A 99 -2.58 -13.69 -2.22
N ARG A 100 -3.81 -13.20 -2.35
CA ARG A 100 -4.41 -12.91 -3.67
C ARG A 100 -3.63 -11.83 -4.42
N GLN A 101 -3.03 -10.87 -3.71
CA GLN A 101 -2.14 -9.87 -4.31
C GLN A 101 -0.91 -10.53 -4.94
N ALA A 102 -0.28 -11.49 -4.25
CA ALA A 102 0.85 -12.22 -4.80
C ALA A 102 0.46 -13.04 -6.04
N GLU A 103 -0.69 -13.72 -5.99
CA GLU A 103 -1.26 -14.44 -7.14
C GLU A 103 -1.53 -13.50 -8.32
N ASN A 104 -2.15 -12.33 -8.08
CA ASN A 104 -2.38 -11.32 -9.11
C ASN A 104 -1.09 -10.85 -9.79
N GLY A 105 0.06 -10.94 -9.11
CA GLY A 105 1.36 -10.68 -9.70
C GLY A 105 1.70 -11.61 -10.87
N LEU A 106 1.21 -12.86 -10.90
CA LEU A 106 1.37 -13.76 -12.04
C LEU A 106 0.64 -13.19 -13.26
N TYR A 107 -0.66 -12.92 -13.13
CA TYR A 107 -1.51 -12.47 -14.24
C TYR A 107 -1.08 -11.11 -14.80
N ILE A 108 -0.70 -10.16 -13.92
CA ILE A 108 -0.22 -8.85 -14.37
C ILE A 108 1.10 -8.95 -15.14
N ARG A 109 2.02 -9.81 -14.69
CA ARG A 109 3.29 -10.03 -15.41
C ARG A 109 3.06 -10.72 -16.76
N MET A 110 2.17 -11.72 -16.81
CA MET A 110 1.77 -12.35 -18.07
C MET A 110 1.20 -11.31 -19.04
N ALA A 111 0.24 -10.49 -18.59
CA ALA A 111 -0.34 -9.44 -19.42
C ALA A 111 0.71 -8.43 -19.91
N LEU A 112 1.62 -7.98 -19.04
CA LEU A 112 2.67 -7.04 -19.41
C LEU A 112 3.64 -7.64 -20.44
N LEU A 113 4.08 -8.88 -20.24
CA LEU A 113 4.94 -9.59 -21.20
C LEU A 113 4.24 -9.80 -22.54
N THR A 114 2.95 -10.16 -22.52
CA THR A 114 2.15 -10.26 -23.74
C THR A 114 2.10 -8.93 -24.49
N ILE A 115 1.85 -7.81 -23.81
CA ILE A 115 1.81 -6.47 -24.42
C ILE A 115 3.17 -6.08 -25.03
N ILE A 116 4.27 -6.42 -24.36
CA ILE A 116 5.62 -6.03 -24.81
C ILE A 116 6.14 -6.92 -25.95
N LEU A 117 5.88 -8.23 -25.87
CA LEU A 117 6.50 -9.24 -26.74
C LEU A 117 5.61 -9.70 -27.90
N SER A 118 4.29 -9.52 -27.81
CA SER A 118 3.38 -9.87 -28.91
C SER A 118 3.40 -8.76 -29.95
N LYS A 119 4.20 -8.96 -30.99
CA LYS A 119 4.16 -8.22 -32.26
C LYS A 119 3.51 -9.08 -33.33
#